data_AF-A0A933QJT1-F1
#
_entry.id   AF-A0A933QJT1-F1
#
_cell.length_a   1.000
_cell.length_b   1.000
_cell.length_c   1.000
_cell.angle_alpha   90.00
_cell.angle_beta   90.00
_cell.angle_gamma   90.00
#
_symmetry.space_group_name_H-M   'P 1'
#
loop_
_entity.id
_entity.type
_entity.pdbx_description
1 polymer ?
#
loop_
_entity_poly.entity_id
_entity_poly.type
_entity_poly.pdbx_seq_one_letter_code
_entity_poly.pdbx_strand_id
1 'polypeptide(L)'
;NFGSLRSASALKMAAARRLIEERAPGLEVDGEMHGDAALDEAIRSRFYPDCKLRGQANLLVMPNLDAANIAFNLIKAISGDGITVGPILLGAAKPVHILTPTATVRRLVNMTALAVVDANHLRS
;
A
#
# COMPACT_ATOMS: atom_id res chain seq x y z
N ASN A 1 6.37 18.52 -8.72
CA ASN A 1 6.66 17.64 -9.88
C ASN A 1 7.72 16.68 -9.40
N PHE A 2 7.39 15.41 -9.18
CA PHE A 2 8.20 14.45 -8.43
C PHE A 2 9.36 13.84 -9.25
N GLY A 3 9.95 14.65 -10.14
CA GLY A 3 11.05 14.24 -11.01
C GLY A 3 10.72 13.03 -11.87
N SER A 4 9.95 13.20 -12.95
CA SER A 4 9.61 12.06 -13.79
C SER A 4 9.79 12.32 -15.30
N LEU A 5 10.61 11.44 -15.90
CA LEU A 5 10.33 10.90 -17.22
C LEU A 5 8.82 10.63 -17.31
N ARG A 6 8.15 11.18 -18.34
CA ARG A 6 6.69 11.11 -18.52
C ARG A 6 6.26 9.70 -18.96
N SER A 7 6.38 8.73 -18.06
CA SER A 7 5.93 7.36 -18.29
C SER A 7 4.42 7.24 -18.07
N ALA A 8 3.81 6.24 -18.71
CA ALA A 8 2.38 5.97 -18.54
C ALA A 8 2.01 5.64 -17.08
N SER A 9 2.90 4.96 -16.35
CA SER A 9 2.68 4.65 -14.93
C SER A 9 2.74 5.89 -14.04
N ALA A 10 3.68 6.81 -14.27
CA ALA A 10 3.78 8.06 -13.52
C ALA A 10 2.52 8.92 -13.72
N LEU A 11 2.08 9.08 -14.98
CA LEU A 11 0.84 9.81 -15.30
C LEU A 11 -0.40 9.17 -14.66
N LYS A 12 -0.49 7.84 -14.66
CA LYS A 12 -1.59 7.12 -14.01
C LYS A 12 -1.64 7.38 -12.51
N MET A 13 -0.49 7.33 -11.84
CA MET A 13 -0.43 7.53 -10.38
C MET A 13 -0.68 8.99 -9.99
N ALA A 14 -0.21 9.95 -10.78
CA ALA A 14 -0.54 11.36 -10.60
C ALA A 14 -2.05 11.62 -10.74
N ALA A 15 -2.70 10.98 -11.71
CA ALA A 15 -4.16 11.05 -11.87
C ALA A 15 -4.90 10.39 -10.70
N ALA A 16 -4.43 9.22 -10.24
CA ALA A 16 -4.98 8.54 -9.07
C ALA A 16 -4.92 9.40 -7.81
N ARG A 17 -3.78 10.06 -7.54
CA ARG A 17 -3.66 11.00 -6.41
C ARG A 17 -4.71 12.10 -6.48
N ARG A 18 -4.88 12.74 -7.64
CA ARG A 18 -5.90 13.81 -7.82
C ARG A 18 -7.31 13.31 -7.52
N LEU A 19 -7.67 12.12 -8.02
CA LEU A 19 -8.99 11.53 -7.74
C LEU A 19 -9.20 11.22 -6.25
N ILE A 20 -8.14 10.83 -5.53
CA ILE A 20 -8.21 10.61 -4.09
C ILE A 20 -8.38 11.94 -3.36
N GLU A 21 -7.61 12.97 -3.72
CA GLU A 21 -7.74 14.31 -3.13
C GLU A 21 -9.14 14.91 -3.37
N GLU A 22 -9.74 14.70 -4.55
CA GLU A 22 -11.10 15.15 -4.86
C GLU A 22 -12.16 14.42 -4.01
N ARG A 23 -12.00 13.11 -3.79
CA ARG A 23 -12.97 12.28 -3.06
C ARG A 23 -12.82 12.36 -1.54
N ALA A 24 -11.60 12.58 -1.06
CA ALA A 24 -11.27 12.64 0.36
C ALA A 24 -10.23 13.75 0.61
N PRO A 25 -10.63 15.03 0.58
CA PRO A 25 -9.69 16.16 0.71
C PRO A 25 -8.91 16.22 2.02
N GLY A 26 -9.44 15.60 3.08
CA GLY A 26 -8.77 15.50 4.39
C GLY A 26 -7.80 14.34 4.52
N LEU A 27 -7.70 13.46 3.51
CA LEU A 27 -6.77 12.34 3.54
C LEU A 27 -5.35 12.82 3.24
N GLU A 28 -4.41 12.43 4.09
CA GLU A 28 -2.99 12.66 3.84
C GLU A 28 -2.50 11.69 2.76
N VAL A 29 -2.34 12.19 1.54
CA VAL A 29 -1.95 11.40 0.37
C VAL A 29 -1.02 12.22 -0.52
N ASP A 30 0.01 11.59 -1.07
CA ASP A 30 0.89 12.23 -2.04
C ASP A 30 1.51 11.24 -3.04
N GLY A 31 2.11 11.76 -4.11
CA GLY A 31 2.71 11.01 -5.21
C GLY A 31 2.48 11.64 -6.61
N GLU A 32 2.96 11.03 -7.68
CA GLU A 32 3.80 9.83 -7.75
C GLU A 32 5.15 10.03 -7.04
N MET A 33 5.75 9.00 -6.44
CA MET A 33 7.10 9.10 -5.90
C MET A 33 7.78 7.74 -5.83
N HIS A 34 9.10 7.74 -5.68
CA HIS A 34 9.86 6.52 -5.41
C HIS A 34 9.60 6.00 -3.99
N GLY A 35 9.74 4.68 -3.81
CA GLY A 35 9.42 4.03 -2.53
C GLY A 35 10.34 4.42 -1.38
N ASP A 36 11.60 4.78 -1.67
CA ASP A 36 12.55 5.32 -0.70
C ASP A 36 12.08 6.66 -0.14
N ALA A 37 11.63 7.59 -0.99
CA ALA A 37 11.04 8.86 -0.56
C ALA A 37 9.71 8.65 0.20
N ALA A 38 8.92 7.63 -0.16
CA ALA A 38 7.70 7.33 0.61
C ALA A 38 8.02 6.87 2.05
N LEU A 39 9.07 6.08 2.23
CA LEU A 39 9.43 5.45 3.51
C LEU A 39 10.39 6.29 4.38
N ASP A 40 11.15 7.20 3.78
CA ASP A 40 12.10 8.07 4.48
C ASP A 40 11.71 9.55 4.30
N GLU A 41 11.22 10.15 5.38
CA GLU A 41 10.81 11.55 5.41
C GLU A 41 11.97 12.54 5.18
N ALA A 42 13.19 12.21 5.59
CA ALA A 42 14.34 13.07 5.38
C ALA A 42 14.72 13.11 3.89
N ILE A 43 14.70 11.96 3.22
CA ILE A 43 14.83 11.87 1.76
C ILE A 43 13.68 12.64 1.10
N ARG A 44 12.43 12.39 1.53
CA ARG A 44 11.25 13.04 0.94
C ARG A 44 11.32 14.56 1.04
N SER A 45 11.59 15.10 2.22
CA SER A 45 11.62 16.54 2.47
C SER A 45 12.70 17.25 1.64
N ARG A 46 13.80 16.55 1.33
CA ARG A 46 14.88 17.07 0.49
C ARG A 46 14.49 17.18 -0.98
N PHE A 47 13.77 16.20 -1.51
CA PHE A 47 13.38 16.17 -2.93
C PHE A 47 12.00 16.81 -3.19
N TYR A 48 11.13 16.81 -2.19
CA TYR A 48 9.72 17.18 -2.27
C TYR A 48 9.31 18.01 -1.05
N PRO A 49 9.80 19.26 -0.94
CA PRO A 49 9.54 20.11 0.22
C PRO A 49 8.05 20.48 0.39
N ASP A 50 7.28 20.46 -0.70
CA ASP A 50 5.84 20.73 -0.69
C ASP A 50 4.98 19.47 -0.44
N CYS A 51 5.61 18.34 -0.10
CA CYS A 51 4.91 17.09 0.12
C CYS A 51 3.97 17.20 1.32
N LYS A 52 2.73 16.72 1.15
CA LYS A 52 1.71 16.79 2.21
C LYS A 52 1.88 15.70 3.27
N LEU A 53 2.60 14.62 2.95
CA LEU A 53 2.85 13.49 3.86
C LEU A 53 3.83 13.87 4.97
N ARG A 54 3.44 13.60 6.21
CA ARG A 54 4.26 13.69 7.43
C ARG A 54 4.64 12.30 7.90
N GLY A 55 5.86 12.15 8.42
CA GLY A 55 6.36 10.87 8.88
C GLY A 55 6.59 9.86 7.76
N GLN A 56 6.65 8.58 8.09
CA GLN A 56 6.81 7.50 7.11
C GLN A 56 5.44 7.10 6.53
N ALA A 57 5.38 6.87 5.22
CA ALA A 57 4.16 6.36 4.60
C ALA A 57 3.82 4.98 5.19
N ASN A 58 2.58 4.83 5.68
CA ASN A 58 2.07 3.58 6.22
C ASN A 58 1.23 2.76 5.21
N LEU A 59 0.90 3.36 4.06
CA LEU A 59 0.19 2.75 2.96
C LEU A 59 0.90 3.07 1.64
N LEU A 60 1.22 2.04 0.87
CA LEU A 60 1.83 2.20 -0.44
C LEU A 60 0.87 1.70 -1.52
N VAL A 61 0.49 2.57 -2.46
CA VAL A 61 -0.33 2.24 -3.62
C VAL A 61 0.57 2.09 -4.84
N MET A 62 0.55 0.92 -5.46
CA MET A 62 1.46 0.58 -6.56
C MET A 62 0.82 0.79 -7.94
N PRO A 63 1.62 1.09 -8.98
CA PRO A 63 1.11 1.36 -10.31
C PRO A 63 0.53 0.13 -11.00
N ASN A 64 0.88 -1.10 -10.61
CA ASN A 64 0.30 -2.32 -11.16
C ASN A 64 0.53 -3.51 -10.20
N LEU A 65 -0.04 -4.66 -10.58
CA LEU A 65 0.04 -5.90 -9.80
C LEU A 65 1.48 -6.42 -9.66
N ASP A 66 2.29 -6.30 -10.72
CA ASP A 66 3.67 -6.78 -10.69
C ASP A 66 4.52 -5.98 -9.69
N ALA A 67 4.41 -4.66 -9.72
CA ALA A 67 5.08 -3.77 -8.76
C ALA A 67 4.61 -4.05 -7.32
N ALA A 68 3.30 -4.26 -7.12
CA ALA A 68 2.76 -4.65 -5.82
C ALA A 68 3.34 -5.99 -5.33
N ASN A 69 3.36 -7.01 -6.18
CA ASN A 69 3.86 -8.33 -5.83
C ASN A 69 5.36 -8.34 -5.55
N ILE A 70 6.16 -7.65 -6.38
CA ILE A 70 7.61 -7.54 -6.19
C ILE A 70 7.91 -6.81 -4.87
N ALA A 71 7.31 -5.63 -4.66
CA ALA A 71 7.53 -4.85 -3.44
C ALA A 71 7.12 -5.64 -2.19
N PHE A 72 5.94 -6.28 -2.23
CA PHE A 72 5.46 -7.12 -1.13
C PHE A 72 6.42 -8.27 -0.79
N ASN A 73 6.90 -8.99 -1.81
CA ASN A 73 7.82 -10.11 -1.60
C ASN A 73 9.20 -9.65 -1.11
N LEU A 74 9.69 -8.50 -1.60
CA LEU A 74 10.95 -7.91 -1.12
C LEU A 74 10.84 -7.51 0.35
N ILE A 75 9.78 -6.76 0.71
CA ILE A 75 9.53 -6.36 2.10
C ILE A 75 9.44 -7.61 2.99
N LYS A 76 8.65 -8.62 2.59
CA LYS A 76 8.54 -9.89 3.31
C LYS A 76 9.90 -10.58 3.51
N ALA A 77 10.77 -10.57 2.50
CA ALA A 77 12.08 -11.22 2.57
C ALA A 77 13.06 -10.48 3.50
N ILE A 78 13.02 -9.15 3.53
CA ILE A 78 13.95 -8.33 4.33
C ILE A 78 13.45 -8.04 5.75
N SER A 79 12.13 -8.06 5.98
CA SER A 79 11.52 -7.77 7.29
C SER A 79 11.57 -8.95 8.28
N GLY A 80 12.14 -10.09 7.88
CA GLY A 80 12.29 -11.27 8.76
C GLY A 80 10.95 -11.79 9.31
N ASP A 81 10.88 -12.00 10.63
CA ASP A 81 9.68 -12.46 11.37
C ASP A 81 8.59 -11.38 11.56
N GLY A 82 8.73 -10.21 10.92
CA GLY A 82 7.70 -9.19 10.91
C GLY A 82 6.36 -9.76 10.41
N ILE A 83 5.28 -9.54 11.19
CA ILE A 83 3.95 -10.05 10.86
C ILE A 83 3.48 -9.36 9.57
N THR A 84 3.70 -10.03 8.44
CA THR A 84 3.15 -9.61 7.15
C THR A 84 1.68 -10.02 7.12
N VAL A 85 0.77 -9.06 7.33
CA VAL A 85 -0.67 -9.28 7.11
C VAL A 85 -0.97 -9.01 5.64
N GLY A 86 -1.16 -10.07 4.85
CA GLY A 86 -1.56 -9.94 3.45
C GLY A 86 -1.64 -11.27 2.68
N PRO A 87 -2.39 -11.34 1.57
CA PRO A 87 -3.19 -10.27 0.95
C PRO A 87 -4.57 -10.11 1.60
N ILE A 88 -4.95 -8.87 1.89
CA ILE A 88 -6.32 -8.48 2.25
C ILE A 88 -6.98 -7.99 0.97
N LEU A 89 -8.03 -8.68 0.54
CA LEU A 89 -8.79 -8.24 -0.62
C LEU A 89 -9.80 -7.19 -0.17
N LEU A 90 -9.59 -5.95 -0.60
CA LEU A 90 -10.50 -4.83 -0.35
C LEU A 90 -11.43 -4.66 -1.56
N GLY A 91 -12.74 -4.56 -1.31
CA GLY A 91 -13.74 -4.23 -2.35
C GLY A 91 -14.52 -5.41 -2.96
N ALA A 92 -14.38 -6.64 -2.47
CA ALA A 92 -15.35 -7.69 -2.77
C ALA A 92 -16.61 -7.54 -1.89
N ALA A 93 -17.78 -7.91 -2.43
CA ALA A 93 -19.04 -7.93 -1.67
C ALA A 93 -19.01 -8.90 -0.45
N LYS A 94 -17.98 -9.75 -0.34
CA LYS A 94 -17.66 -10.64 0.78
C LYS A 94 -16.14 -10.77 0.92
N PRO A 95 -15.58 -10.97 2.13
CA PRO A 95 -14.13 -11.12 2.33
C PRO A 95 -13.63 -12.40 1.66
N VAL A 96 -12.70 -12.28 0.71
CA VAL A 96 -12.08 -13.39 -0.01
C VAL A 96 -10.57 -13.26 0.13
N HIS A 97 -9.91 -14.25 0.72
CA HIS A 97 -8.46 -14.24 0.90
C HIS A 97 -7.82 -15.32 0.03
N ILE A 98 -6.97 -14.92 -0.92
CA ILE A 98 -6.20 -15.84 -1.75
C ILE A 98 -4.87 -16.12 -1.06
N LEU A 99 -4.63 -17.37 -0.69
CA LEU A 99 -3.38 -17.82 -0.09
C LEU A 99 -2.47 -18.43 -1.16
N THR A 100 -1.19 -18.09 -1.10
CA THR A 100 -0.14 -18.81 -1.81
C THR A 100 0.22 -20.09 -1.05
N PRO A 101 0.59 -21.21 -1.71
CA PRO A 101 0.88 -22.50 -1.07
C PRO A 101 2.00 -22.50 -0.02
N THR A 102 2.81 -21.44 0.05
CA THR A 102 3.93 -21.26 0.98
C THR A 102 3.54 -20.58 2.30
N ALA A 103 2.25 -20.53 2.64
CA ALA A 103 1.77 -19.94 3.88
C ALA A 103 2.12 -20.82 5.10
N THR A 104 2.79 -20.23 6.10
CA THR A 104 3.07 -20.90 7.38
C THR A 104 1.80 -21.04 8.23
N VAL A 105 1.79 -21.97 9.18
CA VAL A 105 0.64 -22.18 10.11
C VAL A 105 0.26 -20.89 10.83
N ARG A 106 1.24 -20.07 11.24
CA ARG A 106 0.99 -18.76 11.87
C ARG A 106 0.22 -17.80 10.96
N ARG A 107 0.48 -17.86 9.64
CA ARG A 107 -0.21 -17.04 8.65
C ARG A 107 -1.66 -17.50 8.45
N LEU A 108 -1.94 -18.80 8.54
CA LEU A 108 -3.32 -19.32 8.54
C LEU A 108 -4.11 -18.79 9.73
N VAL A 109 -3.55 -18.86 10.94
CA VAL A 109 -4.21 -18.37 12.16
C VAL A 109 -4.50 -16.87 12.09
N ASN A 110 -3.53 -16.05 11.66
CA ASN A 110 -3.74 -14.60 11.52
C ASN A 110 -4.81 -14.27 10.48
N MET A 111 -4.86 -14.99 9.35
CA MET A 111 -5.87 -14.77 8.31
C MET A 111 -7.26 -15.23 8.76
N THR A 112 -7.38 -16.30 9.55
CA THR A 112 -8.65 -16.68 10.16
C THR A 112 -9.15 -15.63 11.15
N ALA A 113 -8.25 -15.03 11.93
CA ALA A 113 -8.62 -13.97 12.87
C ALA A 113 -9.09 -12.71 12.13
N LEU A 114 -8.38 -12.31 11.06
CA LEU A 114 -8.76 -11.19 10.22
C LEU A 114 -10.11 -11.41 9.53
N ALA A 115 -10.34 -12.60 8.97
CA ALA A 115 -11.60 -12.94 8.31
C ALA A 115 -12.81 -12.86 9.27
N VAL A 116 -12.62 -13.22 10.54
CA VAL A 116 -13.66 -13.10 11.58
C VAL A 116 -13.93 -11.64 11.93
N VAL A 117 -12.89 -10.80 12.03
CA VAL A 117 -13.04 -9.36 12.28
C VAL A 117 -13.74 -8.66 11.11
N ASP A 118 -13.37 -8.99 9.86
CA ASP A 118 -14.00 -8.45 8.66
C ASP A 118 -15.48 -8.89 8.56
N ALA A 119 -15.78 -10.16 8.90
CA ALA A 119 -17.15 -10.67 8.91
C ALA A 119 -18.03 -10.04 9.99
N ASN A 120 -17.46 -9.61 11.11
CA ASN A 120 -18.18 -8.91 12.17
C ASN A 120 -18.41 -7.42 11.84
N HIS A 121 -17.47 -6.75 11.17
CA HIS A 121 -17.66 -5.37 10.69
C HIS A 121 -18.70 -5.24 9.58
N LEU A 122 -18.90 -6.28 8.76
CA LEU A 122 -19.96 -6.31 7.73
C LEU A 122 -21.39 -6.45 8.31
N ARG A 123 -21.53 -6.66 9.64
CA ARG A 123 -22.83 -6.80 10.32
C ARG A 123 -23.25 -5.54 11.11
N SER A 124 -22.41 -4.51 11.18
CA SER A 124 -22.68 -3.22 11.83
C SER A 124 -22.90 -2.12 10.81
#